data_AF-A0A267FGR3-F1
#
_entry.id   AF-A0A267FGR3-F1
#
_cell.length_a   1.000
_cell.length_b   1.000
_cell.length_c   1.000
_cell.angle_alpha   90.00
_cell.angle_beta   90.00
_cell.angle_gamma   90.00
#
_symmetry.space_group_name_H-M   'P 1'
#
loop_
_entity.id
_entity.type
_entity.pdbx_description
1 polymer ?
#
loop_
_entity_poly.entity_id
_entity_poly.type
_entity_poly.pdbx_seq_one_letter_code
_entity_poly.pdbx_strand_id
1 'polypeptide(L)'
;RLPVLFGQASRGLKQLRFTKDGPATTVVELVDCDSKSKPSSPKLNFDSIGHPQETCPVTKLSQAGINLDYTDVKVLAQFLRPDGSILPKEATGLSLKAQYHIEMLIERARNAGLMPLEIGPDGQHVYIEQPRDQFNVYYNSKIIGLPTAKKASWQYSPPDD
;
A
#
# COMPACT_ATOMS: atom_id res chain seq x y z
N ARG A 1 -17.30 -14.55 24.25
CA ARG A 1 -16.49 -13.51 23.57
C ARG A 1 -17.28 -13.05 22.37
N LEU A 2 -17.84 -11.83 22.41
CA LEU A 2 -18.60 -11.27 21.29
C LEU A 2 -17.63 -11.02 20.12
N PRO A 3 -18.06 -11.24 18.86
CA PRO A 3 -17.25 -10.89 17.71
C PRO A 3 -17.15 -9.36 17.68
N VAL A 4 -15.92 -8.84 17.70
CA VAL A 4 -15.67 -7.43 17.43
C VAL A 4 -15.99 -7.24 15.95
N LEU A 5 -17.21 -6.82 15.65
CA LEU A 5 -17.57 -6.28 14.34
C LEU A 5 -16.81 -4.95 14.21
N PHE A 6 -15.58 -5.02 13.70
CA PHE A 6 -15.01 -3.87 13.01
C PHE A 6 -15.82 -3.67 11.75
N GLY A 7 -16.99 -3.04 11.91
CA GLY A 7 -17.62 -2.35 10.79
C GLY A 7 -16.60 -1.35 10.30
N GLN A 8 -16.08 -1.55 9.09
CA GLN A 8 -15.42 -0.48 8.36
C GLN A 8 -16.43 0.65 8.28
N ALA A 9 -16.31 1.65 9.16
CA ALA A 9 -17.00 2.90 8.95
C ALA A 9 -16.48 3.40 7.60
N SER A 10 -17.32 3.32 6.56
CA SER A 10 -17.08 3.88 5.24
C SER A 10 -17.09 5.41 5.38
N ARG A 11 -16.11 5.94 6.12
CA ARG A 11 -15.87 7.37 6.17
C ARG A 11 -15.35 7.68 4.77
N GLY A 12 -16.17 8.38 3.98
CA GLY A 12 -15.74 8.86 2.68
C GLY A 12 -14.43 9.63 2.79
N LEU A 13 -13.73 9.78 1.65
CA LEU A 13 -12.55 10.63 1.61
C LEU A 13 -12.92 12.03 2.11
N LYS A 14 -12.08 12.57 3.01
CA LYS A 14 -12.26 13.91 3.59
C LYS A 14 -11.06 14.77 3.25
N GLN A 15 -11.30 16.07 3.11
CA GLN A 15 -10.32 17.09 2.80
C GLN A 15 -10.34 18.17 3.88
N LEU A 16 -9.15 18.63 4.27
CA LEU A 16 -9.01 19.81 5.12
C LEU A 16 -9.11 21.07 4.26
N ARG A 17 -9.96 22.02 4.66
CA ARG A 17 -10.11 23.32 4.03
C ARG A 17 -9.55 24.38 4.99
N PHE A 18 -8.60 25.16 4.49
CA PHE A 18 -8.01 26.28 5.23
C PHE A 18 -8.62 27.58 4.72
N THR A 19 -9.31 28.30 5.59
CA THR A 19 -9.92 29.59 5.28
C THR A 19 -9.29 30.64 6.19
N LYS A 20 -8.70 31.69 5.62
CA LYS A 20 -8.15 32.80 6.41
C LYS A 20 -9.26 33.81 6.67
N ASP A 21 -9.56 34.06 7.94
CA ASP A 21 -10.51 35.08 8.36
C ASP A 21 -9.72 36.25 8.98
N GLY A 22 -9.44 37.26 8.17
CA GLY A 22 -8.57 38.38 8.54
C GLY A 22 -7.06 38.04 8.59
N PRO A 23 -6.25 38.91 9.21
CA PRO A 23 -4.78 38.81 9.16
C PRO A 23 -4.18 37.74 10.09
N ALA A 24 -4.86 37.36 11.17
CA ALA A 24 -4.29 36.49 12.21
C ALA A 24 -4.99 35.13 12.37
N THR A 25 -6.26 35.00 11.97
CA THR A 25 -7.05 33.81 12.24
C THR A 25 -7.11 32.91 11.00
N THR A 26 -6.70 31.65 11.15
CA THR A 26 -6.88 30.60 10.11
C THR A 26 -7.87 29.57 10.64
N VAL A 27 -9.04 29.49 9.99
CA VAL A 27 -10.07 28.50 10.27
C VAL A 27 -9.76 27.25 9.46
N VAL A 28 -9.77 26.08 10.13
CA VAL A 28 -9.51 24.78 9.50
C VAL A 28 -10.76 23.93 9.64
N GLU A 29 -11.37 23.58 8.52
CA GLU A 29 -12.60 22.78 8.45
C GLU A 29 -12.33 21.42 7.81
N LEU A 30 -13.02 20.38 8.27
CA LEU A 30 -12.98 19.06 7.66
C LEU A 30 -14.22 18.87 6.79
N VAL A 31 -14.02 18.84 5.47
CA VAL A 31 -15.09 18.74 4.46
C VAL A 31 -15.01 17.38 3.77
N ASP A 32 -16.13 16.78 3.42
CA ASP A 32 -16.12 15.56 2.60
C ASP A 32 -15.69 15.87 1.15
N CYS A 33 -14.90 14.98 0.55
CA CYS A 33 -14.44 15.15 -0.83
C CYS A 33 -15.60 15.00 -1.83
N ASP A 34 -15.82 16.02 -2.65
CA ASP A 34 -16.71 15.96 -3.81
C ASP A 34 -16.30 14.84 -4.77
N SER A 35 -17.26 14.32 -5.54
CA SER A 35 -17.00 13.28 -6.54
C SER A 35 -15.91 13.66 -7.56
N LYS A 36 -15.76 14.95 -7.86
CA LYS A 36 -14.74 15.50 -8.77
C LYS A 36 -13.32 15.49 -8.18
N SER A 37 -13.19 15.64 -6.87
CA SER A 37 -11.88 15.62 -6.19
C SER A 37 -11.45 14.20 -5.81
N LYS A 38 -12.31 13.20 -6.01
CA LYS A 38 -11.93 11.79 -5.87
C LYS A 38 -11.01 11.42 -7.04
N PRO A 39 -9.96 10.61 -6.80
CA PRO A 39 -9.14 10.09 -7.89
C PRO A 39 -10.03 9.33 -8.87
N SER A 40 -9.93 9.70 -10.15
CA SER A 40 -10.74 9.18 -11.27
C SER A 40 -10.45 7.70 -11.57
N SER A 41 -9.33 7.16 -11.07
CA SER A 41 -8.94 5.78 -11.31
C SER A 41 -9.99 4.81 -10.75
N PRO A 42 -10.46 3.84 -11.55
CA PRO A 42 -11.40 2.84 -11.07
C PRO A 42 -10.71 2.05 -9.96
N LYS A 43 -11.24 2.15 -8.74
CA LYS A 43 -10.81 1.31 -7.62
C LYS A 43 -11.24 -0.11 -7.92
N LEU A 44 -10.32 -1.07 -7.83
CA LEU A 44 -10.72 -2.47 -7.96
C LEU A 44 -11.54 -2.84 -6.72
N ASN A 45 -12.73 -3.39 -6.97
CA ASN A 45 -13.56 -3.93 -5.91
C ASN A 45 -13.13 -5.37 -5.64
N PHE A 46 -12.54 -5.61 -4.46
CA PHE A 46 -12.05 -6.93 -4.07
C PHE A 46 -13.14 -7.82 -3.47
N ASP A 47 -14.34 -7.29 -3.22
CA ASP A 47 -15.41 -7.97 -2.48
C ASP A 47 -16.01 -9.14 -3.25
N SER A 48 -16.01 -9.07 -4.59
CA SER A 48 -16.57 -10.11 -5.46
C SER A 48 -15.57 -11.21 -5.84
N ILE A 49 -14.32 -11.14 -5.35
CA ILE A 49 -13.23 -12.03 -5.74
C ILE A 49 -12.79 -12.88 -4.54
N GLY A 50 -12.59 -14.18 -4.76
CA GLY A 50 -12.06 -15.10 -3.75
C GLY A 50 -13.11 -15.63 -2.78
N HIS A 51 -12.65 -16.24 -1.68
CA HIS A 51 -13.52 -16.89 -0.71
C HIS A 51 -14.09 -15.89 0.32
N PRO A 52 -15.39 -15.95 0.69
CA PRO A 52 -16.01 -14.99 1.62
C PRO A 52 -15.40 -14.94 3.03
N GLN A 53 -14.71 -16.01 3.46
CA GLN A 53 -14.10 -16.03 4.80
C GLN A 53 -12.77 -15.29 4.87
N GLU A 54 -12.11 -15.08 3.74
CA GLU A 54 -10.93 -14.22 3.72
C GLU A 54 -11.38 -12.77 3.81
N THR A 55 -10.72 -12.01 4.68
CA THR A 55 -11.01 -10.57 4.86
C THR A 55 -10.02 -9.71 4.10
N CYS A 56 -8.77 -10.17 3.97
CA CYS A 56 -7.68 -9.42 3.33
C CYS A 56 -7.79 -9.46 1.79
N PRO A 57 -7.89 -8.29 1.11
CA PRO A 57 -8.01 -8.19 -0.35
C PRO A 57 -6.93 -8.96 -1.13
N VAL A 58 -5.67 -8.84 -0.74
CA VAL A 58 -4.54 -9.48 -1.45
C VAL A 58 -4.56 -11.00 -1.28
N THR A 59 -4.98 -11.49 -0.10
CA THR A 59 -5.08 -12.92 0.14
C THR A 59 -6.19 -13.53 -0.72
N LYS A 60 -7.32 -12.82 -0.88
CA LYS A 60 -8.40 -13.22 -1.80
C LYS A 60 -7.91 -13.37 -3.25
N LEU A 61 -7.10 -12.42 -3.73
CA LEU A 61 -6.52 -12.50 -5.07
C LEU A 61 -5.61 -13.72 -5.23
N SER A 62 -4.71 -13.96 -4.26
CA SER A 62 -3.82 -15.10 -4.29
C SER A 62 -4.57 -16.43 -4.28
N GLN A 63 -5.67 -16.54 -3.52
CA GLN A 63 -6.54 -17.72 -3.52
C GLN A 63 -7.29 -17.91 -4.85
N ALA A 64 -7.63 -16.82 -5.54
CA ALA A 64 -8.17 -16.86 -6.89
C ALA A 64 -7.10 -17.24 -7.95
N GLY A 65 -5.86 -17.51 -7.55
CA GLY A 65 -4.75 -17.86 -8.43
C GLY A 65 -4.07 -16.65 -9.08
N ILE A 66 -4.41 -15.43 -8.65
CA ILE A 66 -3.84 -14.19 -9.17
C ILE A 66 -2.69 -13.79 -8.24
N ASN A 67 -1.47 -13.96 -8.72
CA ASN A 67 -0.27 -13.50 -8.00
C ASN A 67 0.11 -12.12 -8.49
N LEU A 68 0.38 -11.21 -7.55
CA LEU A 68 0.76 -9.83 -7.87
C LEU A 68 2.26 -9.73 -8.13
N ASP A 69 2.60 -9.03 -9.21
CA ASP A 69 3.97 -8.66 -9.56
C ASP A 69 4.19 -7.14 -9.46
N TYR A 70 5.46 -6.72 -9.43
CA TYR A 70 5.82 -5.30 -9.31
C TYR A 70 5.46 -4.50 -10.59
N THR A 71 5.20 -5.22 -11.67
CA THR A 71 4.70 -4.70 -12.94
C THR A 71 3.23 -4.33 -12.90
N ASP A 72 2.46 -4.80 -11.91
CA ASP A 72 1.01 -4.58 -11.79
C ASP A 72 0.70 -3.20 -11.19
N VAL A 73 1.20 -2.15 -11.85
CA VAL A 73 1.23 -0.77 -11.35
C VAL A 73 -0.17 -0.25 -11.00
N LYS A 74 -1.21 -0.68 -11.74
CA LYS A 74 -2.59 -0.26 -11.51
C LYS A 74 -3.19 -0.83 -10.24
N VAL A 75 -2.75 -2.02 -9.83
CA VAL A 75 -3.18 -2.64 -8.56
C VAL A 75 -2.40 -1.99 -7.42
N LEU A 76 -1.08 -1.86 -7.56
CA LEU A 76 -0.21 -1.26 -6.55
C LEU A 76 -0.58 0.21 -6.26
N ALA A 77 -0.93 1.00 -7.28
CA ALA A 77 -1.34 2.38 -7.13
C ALA A 77 -2.59 2.59 -6.25
N GLN A 78 -3.41 1.55 -6.03
CA GLN A 78 -4.58 1.65 -5.14
C GLN A 78 -4.20 1.66 -3.67
N PHE A 79 -3.00 1.18 -3.34
CA PHE A 79 -2.44 1.20 -1.99
C PHE A 79 -1.58 2.44 -1.74
N LEU A 80 -1.54 3.38 -2.68
CA LEU A 80 -0.86 4.66 -2.55
C LEU A 80 -1.84 5.79 -2.27
N ARG A 81 -1.35 6.81 -1.58
CA ARG A 81 -1.97 8.12 -1.49
C ARG A 81 -1.69 8.94 -2.77
N PRO A 82 -2.42 10.05 -3.00
CA PRO A 82 -2.19 10.91 -4.16
C PRO A 82 -0.78 11.52 -4.23
N ASP A 83 -0.09 11.64 -3.11
CA ASP A 83 1.30 12.11 -3.01
C ASP A 83 2.34 11.03 -3.36
N GLY A 84 1.92 9.78 -3.58
CA GLY A 84 2.80 8.64 -3.81
C GLY A 84 3.24 7.89 -2.54
N SER A 85 2.80 8.32 -1.34
CA SER A 85 3.10 7.61 -0.09
C SER A 85 2.24 6.35 0.09
N ILE A 86 2.76 5.34 0.79
CA ILE A 86 2.05 4.07 0.99
C ILE A 86 0.97 4.24 2.06
N LEU A 87 -0.23 3.73 1.80
CA LEU A 87 -1.34 3.74 2.74
C LEU A 87 -1.07 2.77 3.92
N PRO A 88 -1.46 3.16 5.15
CA PRO A 88 -1.33 2.29 6.30
C PRO A 88 -2.32 1.12 6.26
N LYS A 89 -1.94 0.02 6.90
CA LYS A 89 -2.70 -1.23 6.95
C LYS A 89 -4.14 -1.04 7.43
N GLU A 90 -4.37 -0.16 8.39
CA GLU A 90 -5.69 0.11 8.98
C GLU A 90 -6.65 0.73 7.96
N ALA A 91 -6.12 1.53 7.03
CA ALA A 91 -6.90 2.12 5.96
C ALA A 91 -7.15 1.12 4.82
N THR A 92 -6.19 0.25 4.51
CA THR A 92 -6.26 -0.69 3.39
C THR A 92 -6.98 -1.99 3.74
N GLY A 93 -7.06 -2.36 5.02
CA GLY A 93 -7.66 -3.63 5.47
C GLY A 93 -6.79 -4.86 5.17
N LEU A 94 -5.49 -4.68 4.94
CA LEU A 94 -4.56 -5.75 4.63
C LEU A 94 -4.13 -6.54 5.86
N SER A 95 -3.71 -7.79 5.67
CA SER A 95 -2.94 -8.52 6.68
C SER A 95 -1.51 -7.95 6.78
N LEU A 96 -0.82 -8.18 7.91
CA LEU A 96 0.56 -7.69 8.08
C LEU A 96 1.51 -8.23 6.99
N LYS A 97 1.36 -9.52 6.65
CA LYS A 97 2.15 -10.18 5.61
C LYS A 97 1.86 -9.59 4.22
N ALA A 98 0.58 -9.31 3.93
CA ALA A 98 0.19 -8.71 2.66
C ALA A 98 0.66 -7.26 2.53
N GLN A 99 0.60 -6.48 3.61
CA GLN A 99 1.13 -5.11 3.66
C GLN A 99 2.62 -5.10 3.30
N TYR A 100 3.43 -5.90 3.99
CA TYR A 100 4.87 -6.00 3.71
C TYR A 100 5.16 -6.47 2.27
N HIS A 101 4.36 -7.40 1.77
CA HIS A 101 4.49 -7.87 0.40
C HIS A 101 4.22 -6.76 -0.63
N ILE A 102 3.17 -5.96 -0.43
CA ILE A 102 2.85 -4.81 -1.27
C ILE A 102 3.94 -3.74 -1.18
N GLU A 103 4.40 -3.39 0.02
CA GLU A 103 5.47 -2.41 0.22
C GLU A 103 6.72 -2.79 -0.58
N MET A 104 7.12 -4.06 -0.54
CA MET A 104 8.24 -4.54 -1.32
C MET A 104 8.00 -4.50 -2.83
N LEU A 105 6.79 -4.84 -3.30
CA LEU A 105 6.44 -4.73 -4.72
C LEU A 105 6.48 -3.28 -5.20
N ILE A 106 5.99 -2.34 -4.38
CA ILE A 106 6.03 -0.91 -4.63
C ILE A 106 7.47 -0.42 -4.74
N GLU A 107 8.33 -0.81 -3.80
CA GLU A 107 9.74 -0.41 -3.80
C GLU A 107 10.48 -0.97 -5.02
N ARG A 108 10.18 -2.22 -5.41
CA ARG A 108 10.70 -2.81 -6.65
C ARG A 108 10.23 -2.03 -7.88
N ALA A 109 8.95 -1.66 -7.93
CA ALA A 109 8.40 -0.88 -9.04
C ALA A 109 9.04 0.52 -9.13
N ARG A 110 9.31 1.17 -8.00
CA ARG A 110 10.02 2.46 -7.93
C ARG A 110 11.46 2.34 -8.45
N ASN A 111 12.20 1.33 -7.98
CA ASN A 111 13.56 1.07 -8.44
C ASN A 111 13.64 0.70 -9.92
N ALA A 112 12.61 0.04 -10.45
CA ALA A 112 12.48 -0.27 -11.87
C ALA A 112 11.99 0.92 -12.72
N GLY A 113 11.72 2.08 -12.11
CA GLY A 113 11.23 3.28 -12.80
C GLY A 113 9.77 3.20 -13.26
N LEU A 114 9.00 2.21 -12.79
CA LEU A 114 7.59 2.02 -13.14
C LEU A 114 6.66 2.92 -12.32
N MET A 115 7.09 3.31 -11.11
CA MET A 115 6.31 4.19 -10.23
C MET A 115 7.14 5.35 -9.70
N PRO A 116 6.50 6.52 -9.52
CA PRO A 116 7.16 7.65 -8.87
C PRO A 116 7.36 7.38 -7.37
N LEU A 117 8.38 8.02 -6.83
CA LEU A 117 8.60 8.10 -5.39
C LEU A 117 7.58 9.06 -4.76
N GLU A 118 7.41 10.22 -5.41
CA GLU A 118 6.52 11.30 -4.96
C GLU A 118 5.78 11.91 -6.15
N ILE A 119 4.55 12.36 -5.90
CA ILE A 119 3.72 13.07 -6.86
C ILE A 119 3.43 14.45 -6.26
N GLY A 120 3.95 15.48 -6.93
CA GLY A 120 3.72 16.87 -6.54
C GLY A 120 2.26 17.29 -6.71
N PRO A 121 1.83 18.38 -6.06
CA PRO A 121 0.47 18.91 -6.18
C PRO A 121 0.10 19.30 -7.61
N ASP A 122 1.09 19.66 -8.42
CA ASP A 122 0.94 20.00 -9.84
C ASP A 122 0.85 18.76 -10.76
N GLY A 123 0.91 17.56 -10.18
CA GLY A 123 0.97 16.30 -10.93
C GLY A 123 2.36 15.97 -11.48
N GLN A 124 3.40 16.72 -11.07
CA GLN A 124 4.78 16.39 -11.42
C GLN A 124 5.20 15.11 -10.70
N HIS A 125 5.69 14.13 -11.47
CA HIS A 125 6.18 12.87 -10.93
C HIS A 125 7.68 12.95 -10.66
N VAL A 126 8.08 12.64 -9.43
CA VAL A 126 9.48 12.55 -9.03
C VAL A 126 9.87 11.08 -8.94
N TYR A 127 10.88 10.68 -9.71
CA TYR A 127 11.43 9.33 -9.73
C TYR A 127 12.80 9.31 -9.06
N ILE A 128 13.27 8.12 -8.69
CA ILE A 128 14.62 7.93 -8.17
C ILE A 128 15.60 8.28 -9.28
N GLU A 129 16.46 9.27 -9.04
CA GLU A 129 17.52 9.62 -9.99
C GLU A 129 18.57 8.50 -10.02
N GLN A 130 18.84 7.99 -11.21
CA GLN A 130 19.89 7.01 -11.45
C GLN A 130 21.05 7.70 -12.19
N PRO A 131 22.31 7.48 -11.76
CA PRO A 131 23.47 7.96 -12.51
C PRO A 131 23.52 7.27 -13.88
N ARG A 132 24.09 7.95 -14.88
CA ARG A 132 24.10 7.47 -16.27
C ARG A 132 24.77 6.11 -16.46
N ASP A 133 25.69 5.77 -15.56
CA ASP A 133 26.45 4.51 -15.60
C ASP A 133 25.69 3.34 -14.96
N GLN A 134 24.52 3.60 -14.36
CA GLN A 134 23.68 2.57 -13.78
C GLN A 134 22.76 1.98 -14.85
N PHE A 135 22.79 0.66 -14.98
CA PHE A 135 21.89 -0.05 -15.88
C PHE A 135 20.46 -0.10 -15.32
N ASN A 136 19.48 -0.18 -16.22
CA ASN A 136 18.09 -0.37 -15.85
C ASN A 136 17.94 -1.62 -14.96
N VAL A 137 17.25 -1.48 -13.84
CA VAL A 137 17.02 -2.56 -12.88
C VAL A 137 15.63 -3.14 -13.08
N TYR A 138 15.56 -4.44 -13.34
CA TYR A 138 14.30 -5.18 -13.37
C TYR A 138 14.41 -6.41 -12.49
N TYR A 139 13.33 -6.72 -11.78
CA TYR A 139 13.29 -7.87 -10.88
C TYR A 139 12.74 -9.09 -11.60
N ASN A 140 13.38 -10.24 -11.43
CA ASN A 140 12.75 -11.50 -11.79
C ASN A 140 11.64 -11.78 -10.74
N SER A 141 10.42 -12.07 -11.20
CA SER A 141 9.15 -11.99 -10.47
C SER A 141 9.08 -12.75 -9.14
N LYS A 142 10.02 -13.68 -8.89
CA LYS A 142 10.12 -14.35 -7.59
C LYS A 142 10.70 -13.40 -6.54
N ILE A 143 9.83 -12.92 -5.66
CA ILE A 143 10.25 -12.38 -4.37
C ILE A 143 10.84 -13.53 -3.55
N ILE A 144 12.17 -13.66 -3.57
CA ILE A 144 12.91 -14.57 -2.70
C ILE A 144 13.06 -13.90 -1.34
N GLY A 145 12.58 -14.56 -0.28
CA GLY A 145 12.89 -14.17 1.10
C GLY A 145 12.10 -13.00 1.65
N LEU A 146 10.75 -13.08 1.69
CA LEU A 146 10.08 -12.43 2.83
C LEU A 146 10.78 -12.97 4.08
N PRO A 147 11.33 -12.12 4.96
CA PRO A 147 12.01 -12.56 6.18
C PRO A 147 10.97 -13.24 7.05
N THR A 148 10.82 -14.53 6.84
CA THR A 148 10.10 -15.39 7.75
C THR A 148 11.10 -15.59 8.86
N ALA A 149 10.89 -14.94 10.01
CA ALA A 149 11.69 -15.20 11.18
C ALA A 149 11.61 -16.71 11.46
N LYS A 150 12.62 -17.47 11.02
CA LYS A 150 12.79 -18.84 11.50
C LYS A 150 13.08 -18.64 12.98
N LYS A 151 12.21 -19.13 13.87
CA LYS A 151 12.55 -19.19 15.29
C LYS A 151 13.89 -19.90 15.37
N ALA A 152 14.92 -19.24 15.90
CA ALA A 152 16.16 -19.91 16.21
C ALA A 152 15.82 -21.03 17.21
N SER A 153 15.78 -22.27 16.73
CA SER A 153 15.60 -23.43 17.58
C SER A 153 16.95 -23.69 18.23
N TRP A 154 17.14 -23.18 19.45
CA TRP A 154 18.27 -23.58 20.26
C TRP A 154 18.09 -25.06 20.63
N GLN A 155 18.99 -25.92 20.15
CA GLN A 155 19.09 -27.29 20.62
C GLN A 155 20.09 -27.29 21.78
N TYR A 156 19.66 -27.77 22.94
CA TYR A 156 20.55 -27.96 24.09
C TYR A 156 21.46 -29.16 23.79
N SER A 157 22.77 -28.92 23.79
CA SER A 157 23.78 -29.98 23.82
C SER A 157 24.18 -30.20 25.28
N PRO A 158 23.87 -31.36 25.88
CA PRO A 158 24.39 -31.71 27.20
C PRO A 158 25.93 -31.67 27.18
N PRO A 159 26.58 -31.28 28.29
CA PRO A 159 28.02 -31.43 28.43
C PRO A 159 28.42 -32.91 28.40
N ASP A 160 29.59 -33.22 27.83
CA ASP A 160 30.16 -34.58 27.88
C ASP A 160 30.57 -34.93 29.33
N ASP A 161 30.24 -36.16 29.76
CA ASP A 161 30.52 -36.71 31.09
C ASP A 161 32.03 -36.92 31.37
#